data_AF-A0A534QQR7-F1
#
_entry.id   AF-A0A534QQR7-F1
#
_cell.length_a   1.000
_cell.length_b   1.000
_cell.length_c   1.000
_cell.angle_alpha   90.00
_cell.angle_beta   90.00
_cell.angle_gamma   90.00
#
_symmetry.space_group_name_H-M   'P 1'
#
loop_
_entity.id
_entity.type
_entity.pdbx_description
1 polymer ?
#
loop_
_entity_poly.entity_id
_entity_poly.type
_entity_poly.pdbx_seq_one_letter_code
_entity_poly.pdbx_strand_id
1 'polypeptide(L)'
;MRHAGGLRSASWLCVALLAAAGAAGAVPITVNYNDGPNEGFNDPTLGAQRQAAFNFAVGLWAAALNGTVSVVVDATMDPLGGTTSHAVLGFAGSTTIHKNFPGAPVADTWYSAALANQLSGGDVNGATAEIAAVMNSDVDNPTVLGNVDWYYGTDANPPEIAPGKFDVDFVTVVLHEVGHGLGFFSEIDGGTCIGGSTPGAECGRNADCPGGTCDLSTLGTWLNGFPGVYDLFLVRPAATPPRFTDMTDAQRKSASTSGSVFWDGANVVAAHGGNGKIFAPNPLQPGSSISHWDTSLTPDELLEPVYTGPNHNPGLTAAAFADEGWSVVTTTTTTTTTTTTTVPVGGDDTGCVPATQNRLKCGDTIVKAAAKLFKAVDKCHCKQATARFNGDAAANADEELCEESNLGKAAKEKYDATKAKLVSLGICTATQLANMDMLRDDLLAYLDGTRNANLYCAGSTPIGDDDLGNVPPTVDVLGCECGAGKNAAKLYAAALTCHFKNADGLFKQKVPAFDEEACEETAGGKGAHDKYTAAAGKLIAKGTCPLCLDSAAEHEALATADLGVAESKNDKPYPCE
;
A
#
# COMPACT_ATOMS: atom_id res chain seq x y z
N MET A 1 -90.08 -6.95 -15.55
CA MET A 1 -89.81 -6.16 -16.79
C MET A 1 -88.37 -5.69 -16.73
N ARG A 2 -87.61 -5.96 -17.80
CA ARG A 2 -86.39 -5.29 -18.34
C ARG A 2 -85.62 -4.35 -17.38
N HIS A 3 -84.30 -4.45 -17.19
CA HIS A 3 -83.25 -4.38 -18.21
C HIS A 3 -81.91 -4.85 -17.64
N ALA A 4 -81.14 -5.57 -18.47
CA ALA A 4 -79.71 -5.77 -18.30
C ALA A 4 -78.94 -4.48 -18.63
N GLY A 5 -77.92 -4.17 -17.84
CA GLY A 5 -76.97 -3.08 -18.09
C GLY A 5 -75.58 -3.51 -17.63
N GLY A 6 -74.71 -3.85 -18.59
CA GLY A 6 -73.34 -4.27 -18.35
C GLY A 6 -72.46 -3.12 -17.86
N LEU A 7 -71.71 -3.37 -16.78
CA LEU A 7 -70.68 -2.47 -16.28
C LEU A 7 -69.36 -2.79 -17.02
N ARG A 8 -68.84 -1.79 -17.72
CA ARG A 8 -67.53 -1.82 -18.39
C ARG A 8 -66.43 -1.72 -17.34
N SER A 9 -65.52 -2.69 -17.33
CA SER A 9 -64.28 -2.65 -16.55
C SER A 9 -63.34 -1.58 -17.14
N ALA A 10 -63.05 -0.54 -16.36
CA ALA A 10 -61.99 0.42 -16.67
C ALA A 10 -60.67 -0.13 -16.12
N SER A 11 -59.79 -0.59 -17.01
CA SER A 11 -58.39 -0.90 -16.65
C SER A 11 -57.64 0.40 -16.38
N TRP A 12 -57.34 0.65 -15.11
CA TRP A 12 -56.36 1.66 -14.71
C TRP A 12 -54.97 1.10 -15.00
N LEU A 13 -54.33 1.65 -16.03
CA LEU A 13 -52.93 1.40 -16.33
C LEU A 13 -52.09 2.14 -15.26
N CYS A 14 -51.67 1.43 -14.21
CA CYS A 14 -50.59 1.90 -13.33
C CYS A 14 -49.30 1.94 -14.15
N VAL A 15 -48.97 3.10 -14.71
CA VAL A 15 -47.62 3.39 -15.17
C VAL A 15 -46.78 3.54 -13.92
N ALA A 16 -46.10 2.47 -13.52
CA ALA A 16 -44.98 2.55 -12.61
C ALA A 16 -43.89 3.36 -13.32
N LEU A 17 -43.76 4.65 -13.00
CA LEU A 17 -42.50 5.35 -13.21
C LEU A 17 -41.47 4.65 -12.32
N LEU A 18 -40.72 3.71 -12.89
CA LEU A 18 -39.40 3.42 -12.38
C LEU A 18 -38.57 4.67 -12.62
N ALA A 19 -38.41 5.49 -11.57
CA ALA A 19 -37.26 6.38 -11.51
C ALA A 19 -36.03 5.47 -11.60
N ALA A 20 -35.32 5.53 -12.73
CA ALA A 20 -34.01 4.95 -12.82
C ALA A 20 -33.13 5.73 -11.82
N ALA A 21 -32.98 5.21 -10.61
CA ALA A 21 -31.87 5.59 -9.75
C ALA A 21 -30.61 5.25 -10.56
N GLY A 22 -29.92 6.28 -11.04
CA GLY A 22 -28.63 6.09 -11.70
C GLY A 22 -27.72 5.31 -10.75
N ALA A 23 -27.00 4.33 -11.28
CA ALA A 23 -25.99 3.65 -10.48
C ALA A 23 -25.01 4.71 -9.95
N ALA A 24 -24.86 4.79 -8.62
CA ALA A 24 -23.85 5.65 -8.02
C ALA A 24 -22.47 5.17 -8.49
N GLY A 25 -21.62 6.11 -8.90
CA GLY A 25 -20.22 5.90 -9.27
C GLY A 25 -19.30 6.84 -8.50
N ALA A 26 -18.03 6.94 -8.92
CA ALA A 26 -17.06 7.88 -8.34
C ALA A 26 -17.67 9.29 -8.13
N VAL A 27 -17.54 9.84 -6.92
CA VAL A 27 -18.08 11.18 -6.60
C VAL A 27 -17.47 12.20 -7.56
N PRO A 28 -18.27 12.98 -8.29
CA PRO A 28 -17.73 14.00 -9.18
C PRO A 28 -17.17 15.16 -8.34
N ILE A 29 -15.85 15.35 -8.37
CA ILE A 29 -15.18 16.50 -7.75
C ILE A 29 -14.68 17.44 -8.84
N THR A 30 -15.03 18.72 -8.75
CA THR A 30 -14.61 19.78 -9.68
C THR A 30 -13.89 20.90 -8.95
N VAL A 31 -12.86 21.48 -9.56
CA VAL A 31 -12.05 22.53 -8.94
C VAL A 31 -12.20 23.84 -9.71
N ASN A 32 -12.46 24.92 -8.98
CA ASN A 32 -12.39 26.29 -9.47
C ASN A 32 -11.05 26.89 -9.01
N TYR A 33 -10.20 27.26 -9.97
CA TYR A 33 -8.93 27.94 -9.68
C TYR A 33 -9.15 29.45 -9.69
N ASN A 34 -9.25 30.01 -8.48
CA ASN A 34 -9.74 31.37 -8.24
C ASN A 34 -8.64 32.45 -8.18
N ASP A 35 -7.39 32.07 -8.42
CA ASP A 35 -6.27 33.02 -8.52
C ASP A 35 -6.48 34.05 -9.65
N GLY A 36 -5.93 35.25 -9.51
CA GLY A 36 -5.90 36.24 -10.59
C GLY A 36 -5.06 35.79 -11.79
N PRO A 37 -5.10 36.54 -12.91
CA PRO A 37 -4.27 36.22 -14.08
C PRO A 37 -2.77 36.33 -13.76
N ASN A 38 -2.01 35.30 -14.11
CA ASN A 38 -0.55 35.21 -13.94
C ASN A 38 -0.06 35.04 -12.49
N GLU A 39 -0.87 34.45 -11.60
CA GLU A 39 -0.45 34.10 -10.25
C GLU A 39 -1.00 32.72 -9.83
N GLY A 40 -0.44 32.13 -8.78
CA GLY A 40 -0.96 30.88 -8.18
C GLY A 40 -1.17 29.75 -9.18
N PHE A 41 -2.39 29.20 -9.21
CA PHE A 41 -2.79 28.18 -10.20
C PHE A 41 -2.93 28.73 -11.63
N ASN A 42 -3.03 30.06 -11.81
CA ASN A 42 -3.14 30.74 -13.10
C ASN A 42 -1.80 31.36 -13.57
N ASP A 43 -0.67 30.94 -12.96
CA ASP A 43 0.68 31.31 -13.38
C ASP A 43 1.00 30.75 -14.79
N PRO A 44 1.63 31.53 -15.69
CA PRO A 44 1.89 31.09 -17.07
C PRO A 44 2.94 29.98 -17.22
N THR A 45 3.76 29.74 -16.19
CA THR A 45 4.85 28.75 -16.21
C THR A 45 4.47 27.50 -15.41
N LEU A 46 4.04 27.69 -14.16
CA LEU A 46 3.77 26.60 -13.21
C LEU A 46 2.28 26.28 -13.10
N GLY A 47 1.38 27.18 -13.49
CA GLY A 47 -0.06 27.04 -13.28
C GLY A 47 -0.63 25.74 -13.85
N ALA A 48 -0.25 25.38 -15.08
CA ALA A 48 -0.70 24.12 -15.68
C ALA A 48 -0.26 22.87 -14.90
N GLN A 49 0.96 22.88 -14.34
CA GLN A 49 1.49 21.77 -13.55
C GLN A 49 0.82 21.69 -12.17
N ARG A 50 0.62 22.84 -11.52
CA ARG A 50 -0.10 22.97 -10.24
C ARG A 50 -1.54 22.47 -10.36
N GLN A 51 -2.27 22.92 -11.38
CA GLN A 51 -3.63 22.48 -11.64
C GLN A 51 -3.69 20.98 -11.95
N ALA A 52 -2.76 20.45 -12.73
CA ALA A 52 -2.73 19.01 -13.03
C ALA A 52 -2.51 18.16 -11.77
N ALA A 53 -1.58 18.56 -10.90
CA ALA A 53 -1.30 17.87 -9.65
C ALA A 53 -2.49 17.97 -8.66
N PHE A 54 -3.12 19.14 -8.54
CA PHE A 54 -4.31 19.31 -7.71
C PHE A 54 -5.48 18.44 -8.22
N ASN A 55 -5.72 18.45 -9.53
CA ASN A 55 -6.77 17.63 -10.15
C ASN A 55 -6.52 16.13 -9.96
N PHE A 56 -5.25 15.69 -9.99
CA PHE A 56 -4.90 14.32 -9.67
C PHE A 56 -5.25 13.96 -8.22
N ALA A 57 -4.91 14.83 -7.26
CA ALA A 57 -5.23 14.63 -5.85
C ALA A 57 -6.75 14.51 -5.61
N VAL A 58 -7.57 15.43 -6.12
CA VAL A 58 -9.04 15.31 -5.98
C VAL A 58 -9.60 14.10 -6.73
N GLY A 59 -8.94 13.65 -7.80
CA GLY A 59 -9.27 12.41 -8.51
C GLY A 59 -9.14 11.16 -7.64
N LEU A 60 -8.18 11.13 -6.70
CA LEU A 60 -8.02 10.03 -5.74
C LEU A 60 -9.20 9.97 -4.76
N TRP A 61 -9.63 11.11 -4.23
CA TRP A 61 -10.84 11.18 -3.39
C TRP A 61 -12.11 10.84 -4.17
N ALA A 62 -12.24 11.35 -5.40
CA ALA A 62 -13.35 11.02 -6.29
C ALA A 62 -13.46 9.50 -6.52
N ALA A 63 -12.33 8.81 -6.69
CA ALA A 63 -12.28 7.36 -6.88
C ALA A 63 -12.56 6.57 -5.59
N ALA A 64 -12.18 7.10 -4.42
CA ALA A 64 -12.41 6.45 -3.13
C ALA A 64 -13.88 6.53 -2.66
N LEU A 65 -14.61 7.55 -3.11
CA LEU A 65 -15.96 7.84 -2.67
C LEU A 65 -16.99 7.54 -3.78
N ASN A 66 -18.16 7.07 -3.38
CA ASN A 66 -19.27 6.76 -4.27
C ASN A 66 -20.43 7.73 -4.02
N GLY A 67 -20.94 8.36 -5.07
CA GLY A 67 -22.01 9.34 -4.95
C GLY A 67 -22.40 9.97 -6.27
N THR A 68 -23.45 10.78 -6.25
CA THR A 68 -24.02 11.39 -7.47
C THR A 68 -24.10 12.90 -7.42
N VAL A 69 -23.93 13.50 -6.23
CA VAL A 69 -23.93 14.96 -6.09
C VAL A 69 -22.51 15.47 -6.28
N SER A 70 -22.31 16.54 -7.05
CA SER A 70 -20.96 17.09 -7.27
C SER A 70 -20.44 17.77 -6.02
N VAL A 71 -19.12 17.67 -5.82
CA VAL A 71 -18.36 18.45 -4.83
C VAL A 71 -17.52 19.48 -5.58
N VAL A 72 -17.68 20.74 -5.26
CA VAL A 72 -16.95 21.87 -5.82
C VAL A 72 -15.90 22.33 -4.82
N VAL A 73 -14.66 22.44 -5.30
CA VAL A 73 -13.51 22.94 -4.54
C VAL A 73 -13.11 24.30 -5.10
N ASP A 74 -13.19 25.34 -4.30
CA ASP A 74 -12.58 26.63 -4.60
C ASP A 74 -11.12 26.62 -4.12
N ALA A 75 -10.17 26.72 -5.06
CA ALA A 75 -8.74 26.62 -4.77
C ALA A 75 -7.98 27.90 -5.15
N THR A 76 -7.11 28.36 -4.26
CA THR A 76 -6.11 29.41 -4.54
C THR A 76 -4.72 28.96 -4.10
N MET A 77 -3.68 29.59 -4.67
CA MET A 77 -2.30 29.35 -4.26
C MET A 77 -1.64 30.69 -3.92
N ASP A 78 -1.69 31.00 -2.63
CA ASP A 78 -1.36 32.32 -2.07
C ASP A 78 -0.15 32.22 -1.10
N PRO A 79 0.56 33.34 -0.86
CA PRO A 79 1.62 33.38 0.15
C PRO A 79 1.07 33.12 1.55
N LEU A 80 1.47 32.01 2.19
CA LEU A 80 1.14 31.72 3.60
C LEU A 80 2.33 31.99 4.54
N GLY A 81 3.46 32.41 3.99
CA GLY A 81 4.69 32.65 4.72
C GLY A 81 5.33 31.36 5.25
N GLY A 82 6.30 31.56 6.14
CA GLY A 82 7.07 30.48 6.75
C GLY A 82 8.44 30.96 7.18
N THR A 83 9.25 30.00 7.60
CA THR A 83 10.65 30.17 7.96
C THR A 83 11.48 29.21 7.12
N THR A 84 12.81 29.25 7.28
CA THR A 84 13.72 28.31 6.60
C THR A 84 13.54 26.86 7.04
N SER A 85 12.77 26.58 8.10
CA SER A 85 12.57 25.23 8.65
C SER A 85 11.13 24.83 8.93
N HIS A 86 10.16 25.76 8.84
CA HIS A 86 8.76 25.50 9.15
C HIS A 86 7.86 26.34 8.25
N ALA A 87 6.77 25.77 7.76
CA ALA A 87 5.75 26.46 6.98
C ALA A 87 4.40 25.75 7.15
N VAL A 88 3.32 26.52 7.04
CA VAL A 88 2.01 25.94 6.71
C VAL A 88 2.06 25.61 5.23
N LEU A 89 1.83 24.34 4.88
CA LEU A 89 1.92 23.86 3.50
C LEU A 89 0.64 24.14 2.72
N GLY A 90 -0.50 24.03 3.38
CA GLY A 90 -1.81 24.44 2.90
C GLY A 90 -2.81 24.44 4.04
N PHE A 91 -4.05 24.79 3.72
CA PHE A 91 -5.20 24.50 4.56
C PHE A 91 -6.42 24.32 3.66
N ALA A 92 -7.33 23.41 4.01
CA ALA A 92 -8.67 23.41 3.46
C ALA A 92 -9.73 22.98 4.46
N GLY A 93 -10.97 23.32 4.16
CA GLY A 93 -12.10 22.99 5.02
C GLY A 93 -13.43 23.11 4.30
N SER A 94 -14.45 22.52 4.91
CA SER A 94 -15.83 22.66 4.45
C SER A 94 -16.26 24.13 4.61
N THR A 95 -16.77 24.75 3.54
CA THR A 95 -17.16 26.18 3.57
C THR A 95 -18.40 26.43 4.43
N THR A 96 -19.26 25.42 4.52
CA THR A 96 -20.46 25.41 5.36
C THR A 96 -20.61 24.05 6.02
N ILE A 97 -21.39 23.99 7.10
CA ILE A 97 -21.76 22.74 7.78
C ILE A 97 -23.28 22.72 7.97
N HIS A 98 -23.86 21.53 7.92
CA HIS A 98 -25.32 21.35 7.92
C HIS A 98 -25.76 20.32 8.94
N LYS A 99 -26.93 20.55 9.53
CA LYS A 99 -27.54 19.71 10.57
C LYS A 99 -29.04 19.70 10.39
N ASN A 100 -29.66 18.58 10.72
CA ASN A 100 -31.12 18.39 10.63
C ASN A 100 -31.69 18.65 9.21
N PHE A 101 -30.89 18.44 8.17
CA PHE A 101 -31.34 18.48 6.78
C PHE A 101 -32.14 17.21 6.42
N PRO A 102 -32.96 17.23 5.36
CA PRO A 102 -33.67 16.04 4.90
C PRO A 102 -32.70 14.89 4.59
N GLY A 103 -32.83 13.76 5.27
CA GLY A 103 -31.93 12.62 5.10
C GLY A 103 -30.76 12.56 6.08
N ALA A 104 -30.62 13.53 7.00
CA ALA A 104 -29.61 13.50 8.06
C ALA A 104 -29.73 12.22 8.92
N PRO A 105 -28.68 11.38 9.03
CA PRO A 105 -28.74 10.12 9.77
C PRO A 105 -28.92 10.31 11.28
N VAL A 106 -28.24 11.31 11.86
CA VAL A 106 -28.27 11.60 13.29
C VAL A 106 -28.80 13.01 13.51
N ALA A 107 -29.83 13.13 14.34
CA ALA A 107 -30.36 14.44 14.73
C ALA A 107 -29.32 15.22 15.53
N ASP A 108 -29.38 16.55 15.41
CA ASP A 108 -28.55 17.45 16.19
C ASP A 108 -27.03 17.17 16.09
N THR A 109 -26.59 16.75 14.89
CA THR A 109 -25.20 16.48 14.52
C THR A 109 -24.81 17.27 13.26
N TRP A 110 -23.64 17.89 13.25
CA TRP A 110 -23.11 18.62 12.08
C TRP A 110 -22.41 17.71 11.08
N TYR A 111 -22.60 18.01 9.79
CA TYR A 111 -21.98 17.33 8.65
C TYR A 111 -21.31 18.39 7.75
N SER A 112 -20.19 18.03 7.10
CA SER A 112 -19.61 18.86 6.03
C SER A 112 -20.63 19.08 4.91
N ALA A 113 -20.51 20.18 4.17
CA ALA A 113 -21.39 20.48 3.05
C ALA A 113 -21.41 19.34 2.02
N ALA A 114 -20.22 18.84 1.67
CA ALA A 114 -20.06 17.73 0.74
C ALA A 114 -20.82 16.46 1.20
N LEU A 115 -20.68 16.06 2.47
CA LEU A 115 -21.35 14.88 3.00
C LEU A 115 -22.87 15.10 3.13
N ALA A 116 -23.31 16.27 3.60
CA ALA A 116 -24.72 16.61 3.68
C ALA A 116 -25.41 16.57 2.31
N ASN A 117 -24.71 17.03 1.27
CA ASN A 117 -25.19 16.96 -0.10
C ASN A 117 -25.37 15.51 -0.58
N GLN A 118 -24.40 14.63 -0.34
CA GLN A 118 -24.55 13.22 -0.68
C GLN A 118 -25.72 12.56 0.07
N LEU A 119 -25.83 12.81 1.38
CA LEU A 119 -26.85 12.17 2.23
C LEU A 119 -28.27 12.67 1.93
N SER A 120 -28.43 13.93 1.53
CA SER A 120 -29.73 14.50 1.13
C SER A 120 -30.10 14.21 -0.32
N GLY A 121 -29.14 13.77 -1.15
CA GLY A 121 -29.32 13.55 -2.59
C GLY A 121 -29.47 14.84 -3.40
N GLY A 122 -29.09 15.98 -2.85
CA GLY A 122 -29.18 17.29 -3.50
C GLY A 122 -28.31 18.33 -2.81
N ASP A 123 -28.21 19.51 -3.41
CA ASP A 123 -27.41 20.61 -2.89
C ASP A 123 -28.17 21.35 -1.76
N VAL A 124 -27.63 21.31 -0.53
CA VAL A 124 -28.15 21.99 0.66
C VAL A 124 -27.41 23.27 1.02
N ASN A 125 -26.26 23.56 0.38
CA ASN A 125 -25.45 24.78 0.56
C ASN A 125 -25.65 25.82 -0.54
N GLY A 126 -26.41 25.50 -1.60
CA GLY A 126 -26.72 26.39 -2.69
C GLY A 126 -25.48 26.68 -3.55
N ALA A 127 -25.35 27.91 -4.06
CA ALA A 127 -24.29 28.27 -5.00
C ALA A 127 -22.86 28.34 -4.41
N THR A 128 -22.70 28.10 -3.11
CA THR A 128 -21.39 28.14 -2.43
C THR A 128 -20.65 26.83 -2.69
N ALA A 129 -19.38 26.85 -3.10
CA ALA A 129 -18.58 25.64 -3.22
C ALA A 129 -18.48 24.88 -1.89
N GLU A 130 -18.44 23.55 -1.90
CA GLU A 130 -18.41 22.75 -0.67
C GLU A 130 -17.09 22.89 0.10
N ILE A 131 -15.97 23.03 -0.61
CA ILE A 131 -14.62 23.06 -0.03
C ILE A 131 -13.90 24.34 -0.47
N ALA A 132 -13.21 25.00 0.45
CA ALA A 132 -12.23 26.03 0.14
C ALA A 132 -10.84 25.54 0.53
N ALA A 133 -9.88 25.68 -0.39
CA ALA A 133 -8.50 25.22 -0.21
C ALA A 133 -7.49 26.30 -0.61
N VAL A 134 -6.47 26.50 0.22
CA VAL A 134 -5.36 27.41 -0.06
C VAL A 134 -4.05 26.66 0.07
N MET A 135 -3.23 26.70 -0.97
CA MET A 135 -1.89 26.10 -0.97
C MET A 135 -0.82 27.19 -0.85
N ASN A 136 0.28 26.91 -0.13
CA ASN A 136 1.31 27.92 0.10
C ASN A 136 2.16 28.17 -1.16
N SER A 137 2.02 29.33 -1.77
CA SER A 137 2.85 29.72 -2.93
C SER A 137 4.31 30.01 -2.56
N ASP A 138 4.63 30.22 -1.28
CA ASP A 138 5.97 30.58 -0.85
C ASP A 138 6.95 29.40 -0.83
N VAL A 139 6.47 28.16 -0.91
CA VAL A 139 7.35 26.96 -0.90
C VAL A 139 8.20 26.87 -2.17
N ASP A 140 7.73 27.31 -3.34
CA ASP A 140 8.55 27.35 -4.59
C ASP A 140 9.60 28.48 -4.60
N ASN A 141 10.05 28.94 -3.43
CA ASN A 141 11.03 30.01 -3.32
C ASN A 141 12.03 29.75 -2.18
N PRO A 142 13.28 30.26 -2.30
CA PRO A 142 14.37 29.92 -1.38
C PRO A 142 14.21 30.48 0.06
N THR A 143 13.10 31.18 0.34
CA THR A 143 12.87 31.85 1.63
C THR A 143 12.16 30.93 2.62
N VAL A 144 11.17 30.17 2.14
CA VAL A 144 10.36 29.26 2.97
C VAL A 144 10.87 27.83 2.76
N LEU A 145 11.18 27.13 3.84
CA LEU A 145 11.80 25.79 3.85
C LEU A 145 13.21 25.69 3.20
N GLY A 146 13.82 26.84 2.88
CA GLY A 146 15.15 26.91 2.27
C GLY A 146 15.08 26.51 0.80
N ASN A 147 15.95 25.62 0.34
CA ASN A 147 15.97 25.17 -1.06
C ASN A 147 14.94 24.04 -1.37
N VAL A 148 13.88 23.93 -0.58
CA VAL A 148 12.81 22.95 -0.80
C VAL A 148 11.78 23.60 -1.70
N ASP A 149 11.38 22.91 -2.76
CA ASP A 149 10.31 23.34 -3.65
C ASP A 149 9.10 22.39 -3.54
N TRP A 150 8.00 22.73 -4.23
CA TRP A 150 6.92 21.77 -4.44
C TRP A 150 7.30 20.75 -5.51
N TYR A 151 7.09 19.48 -5.19
CA TYR A 151 7.06 18.40 -6.16
C TYR A 151 5.64 18.18 -6.69
N TYR A 152 5.38 18.61 -7.92
CA TYR A 152 4.09 18.47 -8.60
C TYR A 152 3.94 17.17 -9.41
N GLY A 153 4.85 16.21 -9.24
CA GLY A 153 4.70 14.89 -9.84
C GLY A 153 3.54 14.12 -9.21
N THR A 154 2.99 13.16 -9.94
CA THR A 154 1.84 12.33 -9.52
C THR A 154 2.25 10.90 -9.17
N ASP A 155 3.55 10.67 -8.98
CA ASP A 155 4.15 9.35 -8.75
C ASP A 155 4.64 9.15 -7.31
N ALA A 156 4.37 10.11 -6.42
CA ALA A 156 4.79 10.07 -5.01
C ALA A 156 6.32 9.94 -4.83
N ASN A 157 7.12 10.45 -5.78
CA ASN A 157 8.57 10.30 -5.79
C ASN A 157 9.29 11.65 -5.90
N PRO A 158 9.19 12.52 -4.87
CA PRO A 158 9.86 13.80 -4.87
C PRO A 158 11.39 13.64 -4.96
N PRO A 159 12.09 14.51 -5.71
CA PRO A 159 13.53 14.42 -5.86
C PRO A 159 14.26 14.73 -4.54
N GLU A 160 15.41 14.08 -4.35
CA GLU A 160 16.33 14.38 -3.27
C GLU A 160 17.15 15.63 -3.63
N ILE A 161 16.98 16.71 -2.87
CA ILE A 161 17.66 17.99 -3.08
C ILE A 161 18.95 18.12 -2.28
N ALA A 162 19.09 17.35 -1.20
CA ALA A 162 20.29 17.17 -0.40
C ALA A 162 20.20 15.83 0.35
N PRO A 163 21.30 15.23 0.83
CA PRO A 163 21.26 13.94 1.53
C PRO A 163 20.21 13.90 2.65
N GLY A 164 19.15 13.11 2.47
CA GLY A 164 18.03 12.97 3.39
C GLY A 164 17.02 14.13 3.39
N LYS A 165 17.06 15.04 2.41
CA LYS A 165 16.12 16.15 2.24
C LYS A 165 15.52 16.11 0.83
N PHE A 166 14.18 16.10 0.78
CA PHE A 166 13.41 15.98 -0.45
C PHE A 166 12.51 17.21 -0.62
N ASP A 167 12.06 17.44 -1.84
CA ASP A 167 10.96 18.37 -2.11
C ASP A 167 9.66 17.87 -1.47
N VAL A 168 8.72 18.79 -1.23
CA VAL A 168 7.43 18.45 -0.61
C VAL A 168 6.47 18.00 -1.70
N ASP A 169 5.87 16.83 -1.56
CA ASP A 169 4.92 16.29 -2.52
C ASP A 169 3.59 17.05 -2.46
N PHE A 170 3.30 17.80 -3.51
CA PHE A 170 2.14 18.69 -3.59
C PHE A 170 0.83 17.91 -3.60
N VAL A 171 0.79 16.76 -4.29
CA VAL A 171 -0.41 15.91 -4.37
C VAL A 171 -0.81 15.43 -2.98
N THR A 172 0.16 15.01 -2.16
CA THR A 172 -0.07 14.55 -0.78
C THR A 172 -0.69 15.65 0.06
N VAL A 173 -0.15 16.87 -0.02
CA VAL A 173 -0.70 18.01 0.73
C VAL A 173 -2.11 18.35 0.26
N VAL A 174 -2.36 18.43 -1.05
CA VAL A 174 -3.73 18.69 -1.56
C VAL A 174 -4.70 17.58 -1.11
N LEU A 175 -4.27 16.32 -1.18
CA LEU A 175 -5.08 15.18 -0.78
C LEU A 175 -5.41 15.24 0.72
N HIS A 176 -4.44 15.62 1.54
CA HIS A 176 -4.59 15.87 2.98
C HIS A 176 -5.62 16.98 3.23
N GLU A 177 -5.39 18.16 2.66
CA GLU A 177 -6.27 19.31 2.90
C GLU A 177 -7.71 19.04 2.44
N VAL A 178 -7.90 18.45 1.26
CA VAL A 178 -9.23 18.09 0.76
C VAL A 178 -9.90 17.04 1.67
N GLY A 179 -9.14 16.19 2.35
CA GLY A 179 -9.67 15.30 3.39
C GLY A 179 -10.35 16.05 4.54
N HIS A 180 -9.77 17.14 5.02
CA HIS A 180 -10.45 18.03 5.98
C HIS A 180 -11.70 18.67 5.37
N GLY A 181 -11.63 19.12 4.12
CA GLY A 181 -12.78 19.64 3.38
C GLY A 181 -13.96 18.67 3.30
N LEU A 182 -13.68 17.38 3.16
CA LEU A 182 -14.68 16.31 3.01
C LEU A 182 -15.34 15.90 4.34
N GLY A 183 -14.73 16.18 5.49
CA GLY A 183 -15.35 15.90 6.79
C GLY A 183 -14.42 15.52 7.93
N PHE A 184 -13.12 15.34 7.68
CA PHE A 184 -12.20 14.88 8.72
C PHE A 184 -11.78 16.02 9.65
N PHE A 185 -12.69 16.50 10.50
CA PHE A 185 -12.44 17.54 11.48
C PHE A 185 -13.39 17.44 12.68
N SER A 186 -12.92 17.88 13.84
CA SER A 186 -13.72 17.96 15.06
C SER A 186 -14.49 19.29 15.18
N GLU A 187 -15.70 19.27 15.76
CA GLU A 187 -16.43 20.46 16.19
C GLU A 187 -16.09 20.89 17.63
N ILE A 188 -15.08 20.27 18.26
CA ILE A 188 -14.58 20.72 19.55
C ILE A 188 -13.88 22.07 19.36
N ASP A 189 -14.33 23.08 20.11
CA ASP A 189 -13.69 24.39 20.14
C ASP A 189 -12.24 24.24 20.62
N GLY A 190 -11.27 24.67 19.82
CA GLY A 190 -9.84 24.62 20.17
C GLY A 190 -9.33 25.90 20.85
N GLY A 191 -10.23 26.83 21.17
CA GLY A 191 -9.96 28.09 21.85
C GLY A 191 -9.96 29.29 20.92
N THR A 192 -9.66 30.47 21.49
CA THR A 192 -9.61 31.73 20.74
C THR A 192 -8.21 32.32 20.76
N CYS A 193 -7.71 32.74 19.60
CA CYS A 193 -6.44 33.44 19.49
C CYS A 193 -6.51 34.81 20.21
N ILE A 194 -5.62 35.03 21.16
CA ILE A 194 -5.43 36.32 21.85
C ILE A 194 -4.10 36.93 21.41
N GLY A 195 -4.16 38.16 20.91
CA GLY A 195 -2.99 38.85 20.34
C GLY A 195 -2.63 38.33 18.95
N GLY A 196 -1.38 38.52 18.53
CA GLY A 196 -0.91 38.10 17.21
C GLY A 196 -1.51 38.89 16.04
N SER A 197 -1.33 38.35 14.83
CA SER A 197 -1.86 38.91 13.59
C SER A 197 -3.35 38.58 13.34
N THR A 198 -3.92 37.63 14.10
CA THR A 198 -5.32 37.17 13.96
C THR A 198 -6.10 37.13 15.30
N PRO A 199 -6.12 38.22 16.12
CA PRO A 199 -6.87 38.21 17.37
C PRO A 199 -8.37 37.89 17.15
N GLY A 200 -8.91 36.97 17.95
CA GLY A 200 -10.30 36.53 17.86
C GLY A 200 -10.56 35.35 16.93
N ALA A 201 -9.56 34.91 16.14
CA ALA A 201 -9.67 33.71 15.32
C ALA A 201 -9.74 32.44 16.17
N GLU A 202 -10.44 31.42 15.69
CA GLU A 202 -10.51 30.11 16.32
C GLU A 202 -9.16 29.40 16.21
N CYS A 203 -8.63 28.95 17.34
CA CYS A 203 -7.52 28.01 17.37
C CYS A 203 -8.09 26.62 17.14
N GLY A 204 -7.67 25.89 16.10
CA GLY A 204 -8.16 24.52 15.87
C GLY A 204 -8.78 24.23 14.49
N ARG A 205 -9.23 25.26 13.75
CA ARG A 205 -9.69 25.10 12.35
C ARG A 205 -8.78 25.75 11.31
N ASN A 206 -8.56 27.07 11.40
CA ASN A 206 -8.03 27.82 10.24
C ASN A 206 -6.79 28.68 10.52
N ALA A 207 -6.28 28.73 11.76
CA ALA A 207 -5.12 29.57 12.06
C ALA A 207 -4.28 29.03 13.21
N ASP A 208 -2.98 28.84 12.95
CA ASP A 208 -1.98 29.12 13.96
C ASP A 208 -2.17 30.56 14.43
N CYS A 209 -2.06 30.84 15.73
CA CYS A 209 -2.21 32.18 16.30
C CYS A 209 -0.86 32.91 16.25
N PRO A 210 -0.43 33.50 15.11
CA PRO A 210 0.96 33.78 14.86
C PRO A 210 1.34 35.06 15.61
N GLY A 211 2.34 34.96 16.49
CA GLY A 211 2.68 36.05 17.41
C GLY A 211 1.65 36.29 18.52
N GLY A 212 0.68 35.39 18.71
CA GLY A 212 -0.32 35.41 19.78
C GLY A 212 -0.29 34.15 20.65
N THR A 213 -1.36 33.91 21.41
CA THR A 213 -1.54 32.68 22.20
C THR A 213 -3.00 32.25 22.18
N CYS A 214 -3.26 30.96 22.09
CA CYS A 214 -4.61 30.41 22.17
C CYS A 214 -5.11 30.39 23.61
N ASP A 215 -6.20 31.12 23.87
CA ASP A 215 -6.97 30.97 25.10
C ASP A 215 -7.83 29.72 25.00
N LEU A 216 -7.45 28.72 25.79
CA LEU A 216 -8.13 27.44 25.85
C LEU A 216 -9.29 27.45 26.85
N SER A 217 -9.80 28.61 27.25
CA SER A 217 -10.91 28.73 28.21
C SER A 217 -12.18 28.04 27.71
N THR A 218 -12.43 28.06 26.40
CA THR A 218 -13.57 27.40 25.74
C THR A 218 -13.28 25.99 25.25
N LEU A 219 -12.02 25.50 25.37
CA LEU A 219 -11.64 24.17 24.95
C LEU A 219 -12.54 23.10 25.56
N GLY A 220 -13.01 22.17 24.73
CA GLY A 220 -13.90 21.08 25.12
C GLY A 220 -15.39 21.40 25.00
N THR A 221 -15.76 22.65 24.73
CA THR A 221 -17.12 23.00 24.29
C THR A 221 -17.33 22.64 22.82
N TRP A 222 -18.59 22.57 22.38
CA TRP A 222 -18.93 22.42 20.96
C TRP A 222 -18.99 23.80 20.31
N LEU A 223 -18.17 24.01 19.28
CA LEU A 223 -18.03 25.32 18.63
C LEU A 223 -19.36 25.86 18.09
N ASN A 224 -20.16 24.98 17.48
CA ASN A 224 -21.51 25.29 16.99
C ASN A 224 -22.62 24.68 17.87
N GLY A 225 -22.35 24.49 19.16
CA GLY A 225 -23.29 24.01 20.17
C GLY A 225 -23.67 22.52 20.11
N PHE A 226 -23.20 21.81 19.08
CA PHE A 226 -23.48 20.39 18.82
C PHE A 226 -22.23 19.70 18.27
N PRO A 227 -22.08 18.37 18.46
CA PRO A 227 -20.99 17.61 17.85
C PRO A 227 -21.12 17.54 16.33
N GLY A 228 -19.99 17.33 15.65
CA GLY A 228 -19.94 16.85 14.27
C GLY A 228 -20.09 15.33 14.21
N VAL A 229 -20.36 14.80 13.02
CA VAL A 229 -20.44 13.34 12.81
C VAL A 229 -19.11 12.64 13.13
N TYR A 230 -17.99 13.30 12.83
CA TYR A 230 -16.64 12.90 13.22
C TYR A 230 -16.52 12.67 14.75
N ASP A 231 -17.07 13.58 15.55
CA ASP A 231 -16.95 13.54 17.02
C ASP A 231 -17.70 12.37 17.66
N LEU A 232 -18.65 11.77 16.93
CA LEU A 232 -19.40 10.60 17.41
C LEU A 232 -18.50 9.39 17.61
N PHE A 233 -17.36 9.32 16.90
CA PHE A 233 -16.43 8.19 16.92
C PHE A 233 -15.23 8.40 17.84
N LEU A 234 -15.12 9.56 18.49
CA LEU A 234 -14.02 9.85 19.39
C LEU A 234 -14.26 9.27 20.78
N VAL A 235 -13.28 8.49 21.24
CA VAL A 235 -13.26 7.89 22.58
C VAL A 235 -11.92 8.05 23.28
N ARG A 236 -11.97 8.12 24.60
CA ARG A 236 -10.83 7.88 25.49
C ARG A 236 -11.18 6.69 26.39
N PRO A 237 -10.74 5.46 26.05
CA PRO A 237 -11.20 4.24 26.73
C PRO A 237 -10.99 4.23 28.25
N ALA A 238 -9.94 4.90 28.74
CA ALA A 238 -9.63 5.00 30.17
C ALA A 238 -10.47 6.07 30.92
N ALA A 239 -11.32 6.83 30.24
CA ALA A 239 -12.18 7.84 30.84
C ALA A 239 -13.57 7.28 31.20
N THR A 240 -14.29 7.99 32.05
CA THR A 240 -15.68 7.67 32.41
C THR A 240 -16.54 8.93 32.37
N PRO A 241 -17.45 9.08 31.39
CA PRO A 241 -17.68 8.16 30.26
C PRO A 241 -16.52 8.18 29.23
N PRO A 242 -16.37 7.12 28.41
CA PRO A 242 -15.28 7.04 27.43
C PRO A 242 -15.56 7.82 26.13
N ARG A 243 -16.82 8.03 25.73
CA ARG A 243 -17.19 8.70 24.47
C ARG A 243 -17.26 10.21 24.65
N PHE A 244 -16.72 10.96 23.69
CA PHE A 244 -16.67 12.42 23.75
C PHE A 244 -18.06 13.08 23.81
N THR A 245 -19.07 12.50 23.15
CA THR A 245 -20.46 12.99 23.19
C THR A 245 -21.12 12.87 24.56
N ASP A 246 -20.66 11.94 25.39
CA ASP A 246 -21.20 11.71 26.74
C ASP A 246 -20.43 12.50 27.81
N MET A 247 -19.26 13.04 27.46
CA MET A 247 -18.42 13.83 28.36
C MET A 247 -19.02 15.22 28.63
N THR A 248 -18.66 15.79 29.77
CA THR A 248 -18.78 17.24 30.02
C THR A 248 -17.69 18.02 29.26
N ASP A 249 -17.84 19.34 29.11
CA ASP A 249 -16.83 20.18 28.45
C ASP A 249 -15.44 20.02 29.11
N ALA A 250 -15.41 19.97 30.44
CA ALA A 250 -14.16 19.78 31.20
C ALA A 250 -13.52 18.41 30.95
N GLN A 251 -14.33 17.36 30.78
CA GLN A 251 -13.84 16.02 30.45
C GLN A 251 -13.32 15.95 29.02
N ARG A 252 -14.04 16.52 28.04
CA ARG A 252 -13.57 16.64 26.65
C ARG A 252 -12.25 17.40 26.60
N LYS A 253 -12.16 18.56 27.26
CA LYS A 253 -10.92 19.33 27.39
C LYS A 253 -9.75 18.48 27.88
N SER A 254 -9.94 17.69 28.94
CA SER A 254 -8.91 16.81 29.46
C SER A 254 -8.56 15.68 28.49
N ALA A 255 -9.53 15.14 27.75
CA ALA A 255 -9.30 14.12 26.74
C ALA A 255 -8.52 14.67 25.54
N SER A 256 -8.85 15.89 25.10
CA SER A 256 -8.22 16.55 23.94
C SER A 256 -6.72 16.81 24.09
N THR A 257 -6.18 16.74 25.32
CA THR A 257 -4.75 16.89 25.61
C THR A 257 -4.18 15.68 26.34
N SER A 258 -4.72 14.49 26.11
CA SER A 258 -4.39 13.28 26.89
C SER A 258 -3.34 12.37 26.26
N GLY A 259 -3.08 12.51 24.96
CA GLY A 259 -2.27 11.56 24.17
C GLY A 259 -2.90 10.19 24.01
N SER A 260 -4.20 10.04 24.32
CA SER A 260 -4.89 8.73 24.38
C SER A 260 -6.33 8.83 23.90
N VAL A 261 -6.54 9.55 22.80
CA VAL A 261 -7.83 9.61 22.08
C VAL A 261 -7.77 8.65 20.91
N PHE A 262 -8.88 8.00 20.62
CA PHE A 262 -8.98 6.99 19.58
C PHE A 262 -10.33 7.11 18.84
N TRP A 263 -10.32 6.69 17.58
CA TRP A 263 -11.49 6.49 16.73
C TRP A 263 -12.01 5.06 16.89
N ASP A 264 -13.27 4.89 17.30
CA ASP A 264 -13.88 3.57 17.54
C ASP A 264 -14.95 3.14 16.52
N GLY A 265 -15.02 3.83 15.38
CA GLY A 265 -15.89 3.45 14.27
C GLY A 265 -15.56 2.07 13.69
N ALA A 266 -16.60 1.35 13.27
CA ALA A 266 -16.50 -0.07 12.92
C ALA A 266 -15.64 -0.32 11.67
N ASN A 267 -15.67 0.59 10.70
CA ASN A 267 -14.89 0.47 9.48
C ASN A 267 -13.40 0.70 9.76
N VAL A 268 -13.07 1.73 10.55
CA VAL A 268 -11.68 1.96 11.01
C VAL A 268 -11.17 0.78 11.82
N VAL A 269 -11.97 0.27 12.77
CA VAL A 269 -11.59 -0.91 13.57
C VAL A 269 -11.33 -2.13 12.69
N ALA A 270 -12.15 -2.34 11.65
CA ALA A 270 -11.95 -3.44 10.71
C ALA A 270 -10.69 -3.27 9.84
N ALA A 271 -10.41 -2.05 9.36
CA ALA A 271 -9.26 -1.77 8.50
C ALA A 271 -7.93 -1.78 9.27
N HIS A 272 -7.89 -1.23 10.48
CA HIS A 272 -6.68 -1.09 11.29
C HIS A 272 -6.45 -2.28 12.25
N GLY A 273 -7.46 -3.12 12.49
CA GLY A 273 -7.37 -4.22 13.48
C GLY A 273 -7.57 -3.78 14.93
N GLY A 274 -8.17 -2.60 15.13
CA GLY A 274 -8.42 -1.98 16.43
C GLY A 274 -8.69 -0.48 16.27
N ASN A 275 -8.98 0.22 17.37
CA ASN A 275 -9.27 1.65 17.31
C ASN A 275 -8.06 2.43 16.75
N GLY A 276 -8.30 3.31 15.77
CA GLY A 276 -7.28 4.20 15.22
C GLY A 276 -6.93 5.28 16.24
N LYS A 277 -5.65 5.60 16.46
CA LYS A 277 -5.26 6.60 17.44
C LYS A 277 -5.35 8.00 16.83
N ILE A 278 -5.92 8.95 17.59
CA ILE A 278 -6.10 10.34 17.19
C ILE A 278 -5.07 11.22 17.90
N PHE A 279 -4.49 12.16 17.16
CA PHE A 279 -3.47 13.06 17.65
C PHE A 279 -4.04 14.01 18.70
N ALA A 280 -3.65 13.82 19.96
CA ALA A 280 -4.17 14.56 21.11
C ALA A 280 -3.03 15.02 22.04
N PRO A 281 -2.05 15.81 21.56
CA PRO A 281 -0.82 16.11 22.29
C PRO A 281 -1.06 16.95 23.55
N ASN A 282 -0.06 16.97 24.43
CA ASN A 282 0.02 17.92 25.55
C ASN A 282 1.35 18.68 25.46
N PRO A 283 1.34 20.02 25.27
CA PRO A 283 0.18 20.89 25.15
C PRO A 283 -0.64 20.67 23.87
N LEU A 284 -1.87 21.20 23.86
CA LEU A 284 -2.71 21.29 22.66
C LEU A 284 -1.93 22.00 21.55
N GLN A 285 -1.92 21.41 20.34
CA GLN A 285 -1.44 22.04 19.12
C GLN A 285 -2.62 22.57 18.32
N PRO A 286 -2.75 23.90 18.16
CA PRO A 286 -3.76 24.52 17.29
C PRO A 286 -3.69 23.96 15.87
N GLY A 287 -4.84 23.86 15.20
CA GLY A 287 -4.96 23.28 13.86
C GLY A 287 -4.80 21.75 13.79
N SER A 288 -4.03 21.14 14.69
CA SER A 288 -3.72 19.72 14.62
C SER A 288 -4.52 18.83 15.57
N SER A 289 -4.71 19.28 16.82
CA SER A 289 -5.22 18.41 17.88
C SER A 289 -6.66 17.97 17.61
N ILE A 290 -6.90 16.66 17.75
CA ILE A 290 -8.21 15.99 17.64
C ILE A 290 -8.78 15.93 16.22
N SER A 291 -8.14 16.55 15.24
CA SER A 291 -8.53 16.50 13.82
C SER A 291 -7.53 15.75 12.94
N HIS A 292 -6.59 15.00 13.53
CA HIS A 292 -5.56 14.25 12.80
C HIS A 292 -5.37 12.85 13.37
N TRP A 293 -4.93 11.92 12.53
CA TRP A 293 -4.36 10.64 12.96
C TRP A 293 -3.07 10.87 13.75
N ASP A 294 -2.81 10.02 14.74
CA ASP A 294 -1.58 10.10 15.53
C ASP A 294 -0.40 9.51 14.75
N THR A 295 0.75 10.18 14.71
CA THR A 295 1.98 9.77 14.01
C THR A 295 2.63 8.48 14.54
N SER A 296 1.96 7.76 15.43
CA SER A 296 2.35 6.43 15.89
C SER A 296 1.69 5.30 15.10
N LEU A 297 0.73 5.62 14.24
CA LEU A 297 0.13 4.66 13.33
C LEU A 297 1.16 4.20 12.30
N THR A 298 1.01 2.94 11.87
CA THR A 298 1.88 2.36 10.85
C THR A 298 1.04 1.48 9.92
N PRO A 299 1.07 1.71 8.59
CA PRO A 299 1.85 2.76 7.90
C PRO A 299 1.42 4.19 8.28
N ASP A 300 2.25 5.18 7.95
CA ASP A 300 1.94 6.60 8.19
C ASP A 300 0.64 6.96 7.46
N GLU A 301 -0.27 7.64 8.16
CA GLU A 301 -1.59 7.96 7.64
C GLU A 301 -1.60 9.31 6.92
N LEU A 302 -2.49 9.46 5.93
CA LEU A 302 -2.59 10.67 5.10
C LEU A 302 -2.87 11.93 5.94
N LEU A 303 -3.76 11.82 6.93
CA LEU A 303 -4.18 12.94 7.80
C LEU A 303 -3.42 12.99 9.12
N GLU A 304 -2.11 12.80 9.08
CA GLU A 304 -1.21 13.08 10.19
C GLU A 304 -0.94 14.59 10.35
N PRO A 305 -0.67 15.08 11.57
CA PRO A 305 -0.58 16.52 11.86
C PRO A 305 0.60 17.25 11.19
N VAL A 306 1.50 16.50 10.55
CA VAL A 306 2.68 17.02 9.86
C VAL A 306 2.95 16.18 8.62
N TYR A 307 3.51 16.79 7.57
CA TYR A 307 3.93 16.06 6.38
C TYR A 307 5.07 15.08 6.72
N THR A 308 4.80 13.78 6.64
CA THR A 308 5.75 12.69 6.93
C THR A 308 6.40 12.09 5.68
N GLY A 309 5.88 12.42 4.50
CA GLY A 309 6.42 11.99 3.23
C GLY A 309 5.35 11.94 2.14
N PRO A 310 5.72 11.57 0.91
CA PRO A 310 4.76 11.41 -0.17
C PRO A 310 3.81 10.24 0.13
N ASN A 311 2.51 10.53 0.17
CA ASN A 311 1.45 9.56 0.45
C ASN A 311 0.20 9.90 -0.38
N HIS A 312 -0.03 9.15 -1.46
CA HIS A 312 -1.19 9.32 -2.35
C HIS A 312 -2.32 8.33 -2.01
N ASN A 313 -2.30 7.72 -0.82
CA ASN A 313 -3.30 6.76 -0.40
C ASN A 313 -4.24 7.41 0.65
N PRO A 314 -5.56 7.48 0.38
CA PRO A 314 -6.56 7.87 1.37
C PRO A 314 -6.52 7.10 2.70
N GLY A 315 -5.96 5.88 2.71
CA GLY A 315 -5.62 5.15 3.93
C GLY A 315 -6.80 4.92 4.87
N LEU A 316 -6.53 5.01 6.18
CA LEU A 316 -7.53 4.83 7.23
C LEU A 316 -8.63 5.91 7.21
N THR A 317 -8.35 7.07 6.63
CA THR A 317 -9.33 8.15 6.46
C THR A 317 -10.52 7.72 5.59
N ALA A 318 -10.31 6.88 4.56
CA ALA A 318 -11.43 6.36 3.78
C ALA A 318 -12.37 5.49 4.64
N ALA A 319 -11.82 4.70 5.57
CA ALA A 319 -12.62 3.95 6.53
C ALA A 319 -13.36 4.86 7.52
N ALA A 320 -12.71 5.94 7.98
CA ALA A 320 -13.36 6.94 8.83
C ALA A 320 -14.53 7.64 8.11
N PHE A 321 -14.36 7.99 6.83
CA PHE A 321 -15.46 8.52 6.01
C PHE A 321 -16.63 7.55 5.88
N ALA A 322 -16.36 6.24 5.75
CA ALA A 322 -17.41 5.22 5.77
C ALA A 322 -18.16 5.19 7.11
N ASP A 323 -17.46 5.36 8.23
CA ASP A 323 -18.07 5.48 9.56
C ASP A 323 -18.94 6.74 9.66
N GLU A 324 -18.47 7.89 9.14
CA GLU A 324 -19.22 9.15 9.11
C GLU A 324 -20.48 9.11 8.22
N GLY A 325 -20.54 8.17 7.27
CA GLY A 325 -21.69 7.93 6.42
C GLY A 325 -21.46 8.19 4.93
N TRP A 326 -20.22 8.46 4.50
CA TRP A 326 -19.90 8.40 3.09
C TRP A 326 -20.10 6.97 2.56
N SER A 327 -20.71 6.86 1.38
CA SER A 327 -20.60 5.62 0.62
C SER A 327 -19.20 5.55 0.04
N VAL A 328 -18.38 4.66 0.56
CA VAL A 328 -17.02 4.44 0.04
C VAL A 328 -17.03 3.26 -0.92
N VAL A 329 -16.11 3.28 -1.90
CA VAL A 329 -15.92 2.14 -2.78
C VAL A 329 -15.32 1.00 -1.96
N THR A 330 -16.19 0.17 -1.39
CA THR A 330 -15.81 -1.08 -0.74
C THR A 330 -15.54 -2.08 -1.85
N THR A 331 -14.29 -2.16 -2.30
CA THR A 331 -13.82 -3.33 -3.02
C THR A 331 -14.08 -4.52 -2.10
N THR A 332 -15.05 -5.38 -2.43
CA THR A 332 -15.24 -6.65 -1.73
C THR A 332 -13.98 -7.45 -1.99
N THR A 333 -13.07 -7.44 -1.03
CA THR A 333 -11.81 -8.18 -1.03
C THR A 333 -12.12 -9.67 -0.99
N THR A 334 -12.38 -10.27 -2.15
CA THR A 334 -11.67 -11.51 -2.48
C THR A 334 -10.29 -11.04 -2.91
N THR A 335 -9.34 -11.11 -1.97
CA THR A 335 -7.95 -10.61 -2.02
C THR A 335 -7.52 -10.07 -3.39
N THR A 336 -7.80 -8.78 -3.64
CA THR A 336 -7.30 -8.04 -4.79
C THR A 336 -7.00 -6.62 -4.31
N THR A 337 -5.73 -6.36 -4.04
CA THR A 337 -5.16 -5.07 -3.63
C THR A 337 -4.85 -4.25 -4.89
N THR A 338 -5.16 -2.94 -4.90
CA THR A 338 -4.75 -1.97 -5.95
C THR A 338 -4.96 -0.57 -5.34
N THR A 339 -4.07 0.44 -5.36
CA THR A 339 -2.81 0.67 -6.08
C THR A 339 -2.09 1.88 -5.42
N THR A 340 -0.97 1.70 -4.72
CA THR A 340 0.24 2.47 -5.09
C THR A 340 0.54 2.03 -6.52
N THR A 341 1.02 2.87 -7.44
CA THR A 341 1.37 2.45 -8.81
C THR A 341 2.56 1.50 -8.80
N THR A 342 2.40 0.32 -8.20
CA THR A 342 3.30 -0.80 -8.28
C THR A 342 3.12 -1.35 -9.67
N VAL A 343 4.00 -0.93 -10.60
CA VAL A 343 4.08 -1.56 -11.91
C VAL A 343 4.34 -3.04 -11.65
N PRO A 344 3.42 -3.96 -12.00
CA PRO A 344 3.71 -5.39 -11.87
C PRO A 344 4.98 -5.70 -12.65
N VAL A 345 5.77 -6.68 -12.19
CA VAL A 345 6.92 -7.14 -12.99
C VAL A 345 6.45 -7.65 -14.37
N GLY A 346 5.16 -8.01 -14.51
CA GLY A 346 4.55 -8.38 -15.79
C GLY A 346 4.87 -9.83 -16.17
N GLY A 347 4.17 -10.38 -17.15
CA GLY A 347 4.25 -11.81 -17.49
C GLY A 347 3.41 -12.68 -16.54
N ASP A 348 3.85 -13.91 -16.32
CA ASP A 348 3.36 -14.84 -15.29
C ASP A 348 4.05 -14.66 -13.92
N ASP A 349 5.05 -13.79 -13.85
CA ASP A 349 5.80 -13.44 -12.65
C ASP A 349 4.97 -12.68 -11.60
N THR A 350 4.95 -13.21 -10.38
CA THR A 350 4.36 -12.53 -9.22
C THR A 350 5.23 -11.35 -8.76
N GLY A 351 4.65 -10.33 -8.11
CA GLY A 351 5.40 -9.20 -7.54
C GLY A 351 5.42 -7.93 -8.40
N CYS A 352 6.17 -6.93 -7.94
CA CYS A 352 6.14 -5.58 -8.47
C CYS A 352 7.51 -4.94 -8.60
N VAL A 353 7.64 -4.02 -9.56
CA VAL A 353 8.85 -3.24 -9.79
C VAL A 353 9.18 -2.42 -8.53
N PRO A 354 10.35 -2.58 -7.92
CA PRO A 354 10.67 -1.90 -6.66
C PRO A 354 10.68 -0.38 -6.80
N ALA A 355 10.08 0.34 -5.85
CA ALA A 355 9.94 1.80 -5.90
C ALA A 355 11.27 2.58 -5.82
N THR A 356 12.35 1.98 -5.30
CA THR A 356 13.66 2.65 -5.19
C THR A 356 14.81 1.76 -5.63
N GLN A 357 15.93 2.38 -6.02
CA GLN A 357 17.15 1.66 -6.40
C GLN A 357 17.70 0.82 -5.23
N ASN A 358 17.46 1.22 -3.99
CA ASN A 358 17.89 0.45 -2.82
C ASN A 358 17.01 -0.80 -2.63
N ARG A 359 15.69 -0.69 -2.82
CA ARG A 359 14.78 -1.84 -2.79
C ARG A 359 15.04 -2.81 -3.94
N LEU A 360 15.34 -2.28 -5.12
CA LEU A 360 15.80 -3.09 -6.25
C LEU A 360 17.09 -3.84 -5.92
N LYS A 361 18.15 -3.15 -5.46
CA LYS A 361 19.41 -3.79 -5.04
C LYS A 361 19.20 -4.85 -3.96
N CYS A 362 18.27 -4.61 -3.03
CA CYS A 362 17.88 -5.59 -2.02
C CYS A 362 17.29 -6.84 -2.70
N GLY A 363 16.22 -6.68 -3.49
CA GLY A 363 15.57 -7.77 -4.22
C GLY A 363 16.54 -8.56 -5.09
N ASP A 364 17.39 -7.88 -5.84
CA ASP A 364 18.44 -8.50 -6.67
C ASP A 364 19.42 -9.35 -5.86
N THR A 365 19.71 -8.92 -4.63
CA THR A 365 20.60 -9.65 -3.72
C THR A 365 19.89 -10.86 -3.14
N ILE A 366 18.60 -10.75 -2.81
CA ILE A 366 17.74 -11.86 -2.37
C ILE A 366 17.66 -12.92 -3.47
N VAL A 367 17.36 -12.54 -4.71
CA VAL A 367 17.32 -13.45 -5.88
C VAL A 367 18.64 -14.20 -6.05
N LYS A 368 19.77 -13.49 -5.98
CA LYS A 368 21.11 -14.10 -6.08
C LYS A 368 21.41 -15.03 -4.90
N ALA A 369 20.89 -14.74 -3.71
CA ALA A 369 21.04 -15.61 -2.55
C ALA A 369 20.20 -16.89 -2.72
N ALA A 370 18.95 -16.78 -3.18
CA ALA A 370 18.05 -17.91 -3.43
C ALA A 370 18.62 -18.85 -4.50
N ALA A 371 19.12 -18.31 -5.62
CA ALA A 371 19.78 -19.11 -6.65
C ALA A 371 21.04 -19.86 -6.17
N LYS A 372 21.72 -19.34 -5.14
CA LYS A 372 22.88 -20.00 -4.51
C LYS A 372 22.45 -21.05 -3.49
N LEU A 373 21.41 -20.76 -2.70
CA LEU A 373 20.82 -21.70 -1.75
C LEU A 373 20.37 -22.95 -2.48
N PHE A 374 19.52 -22.80 -3.50
CA PHE A 374 18.99 -23.89 -4.31
C PHE A 374 20.10 -24.79 -4.89
N LYS A 375 21.14 -24.19 -5.49
CA LYS A 375 22.29 -24.93 -6.03
C LYS A 375 23.15 -25.62 -4.96
N ALA A 376 23.18 -25.07 -3.75
CA ALA A 376 23.95 -25.62 -2.65
C ALA A 376 23.23 -26.85 -2.08
N VAL A 377 21.93 -26.76 -1.85
CA VAL A 377 21.04 -27.83 -1.39
C VAL A 377 21.01 -29.00 -2.39
N ASP A 378 20.75 -28.77 -3.69
CA ASP A 378 20.83 -29.84 -4.72
C ASP A 378 22.18 -30.57 -4.71
N LYS A 379 23.26 -29.85 -4.39
CA LYS A 379 24.60 -30.43 -4.29
C LYS A 379 24.80 -31.21 -2.99
N CYS A 380 24.15 -30.81 -1.90
CA CYS A 380 24.13 -31.51 -0.64
C CYS A 380 23.35 -32.83 -0.77
N HIS A 381 22.13 -32.82 -1.32
CA HIS A 381 21.37 -34.04 -1.65
C HIS A 381 22.16 -35.01 -2.54
N CYS A 382 22.83 -34.53 -3.60
CA CYS A 382 23.65 -35.42 -4.45
C CYS A 382 24.85 -36.02 -3.69
N LYS A 383 25.47 -35.28 -2.77
CA LYS A 383 26.53 -35.81 -1.93
C LYS A 383 26.00 -36.86 -0.96
N GLN A 384 24.84 -36.61 -0.36
CA GLN A 384 24.16 -37.52 0.55
C GLN A 384 23.82 -38.82 -0.20
N ALA A 385 23.15 -38.74 -1.36
CA ALA A 385 22.87 -39.87 -2.23
C ALA A 385 24.14 -40.66 -2.60
N THR A 386 25.24 -39.95 -2.92
CA THR A 386 26.54 -40.57 -3.23
C THR A 386 27.14 -41.28 -2.01
N ALA A 387 27.09 -40.67 -0.82
CA ALA A 387 27.64 -41.25 0.41
C ALA A 387 26.82 -42.48 0.84
N ARG A 388 25.49 -42.38 0.79
CA ARG A 388 24.55 -43.48 1.05
C ARG A 388 24.73 -44.63 0.07
N PHE A 389 24.91 -44.34 -1.22
CA PHE A 389 25.25 -45.34 -2.25
C PHE A 389 26.55 -46.09 -1.93
N ASN A 390 27.56 -45.38 -1.40
CA ASN A 390 28.84 -45.97 -1.01
C ASN A 390 28.80 -46.70 0.35
N GLY A 391 27.62 -46.84 0.97
CA GLY A 391 27.41 -47.58 2.21
C GLY A 391 27.68 -46.79 3.48
N ASP A 392 27.81 -45.45 3.40
CA ASP A 392 27.94 -44.61 4.59
C ASP A 392 26.57 -44.34 5.22
N ALA A 393 26.29 -45.03 6.32
CA ALA A 393 25.04 -44.87 7.05
C ALA A 393 24.96 -43.56 7.86
N ALA A 394 26.09 -42.87 8.09
CA ALA A 394 26.15 -41.59 8.82
C ALA A 394 25.93 -40.37 7.91
N ALA A 395 25.77 -40.58 6.60
CA ALA A 395 25.62 -39.53 5.60
C ALA A 395 24.45 -38.56 5.84
N ASN A 396 23.41 -38.96 6.60
CA ASN A 396 22.31 -38.06 6.99
C ASN A 396 22.83 -36.90 7.86
N ALA A 397 23.70 -37.17 8.83
CA ALA A 397 24.25 -36.13 9.70
C ALA A 397 25.23 -35.19 8.98
N ASP A 398 25.87 -35.64 7.90
CA ASP A 398 26.81 -34.83 7.10
C ASP A 398 26.10 -33.91 6.09
N GLU A 399 24.88 -34.27 5.69
CA GLU A 399 24.04 -33.47 4.79
C GLU A 399 23.35 -32.33 5.57
N GLU A 400 22.86 -32.57 6.78
CA GLU A 400 22.39 -31.52 7.71
C GLU A 400 23.48 -30.45 8.00
N LEU A 401 24.74 -30.89 8.05
CA LEU A 401 25.90 -29.99 8.12
C LEU A 401 26.19 -29.29 6.77
N CYS A 402 25.70 -29.80 5.66
CA CYS A 402 25.81 -29.18 4.34
C CYS A 402 24.71 -28.13 4.13
N GLU A 403 23.51 -28.36 4.68
CA GLU A 403 22.31 -27.56 4.43
C GLU A 403 21.98 -26.58 5.54
N GLU A 404 21.88 -27.03 6.79
CA GLU A 404 21.39 -26.21 7.90
C GLU A 404 22.48 -25.46 8.66
N SER A 405 23.51 -26.16 9.17
CA SER A 405 24.47 -25.56 10.11
C SER A 405 25.85 -26.23 10.11
N ASN A 406 26.90 -25.49 9.71
CA ASN A 406 28.28 -25.96 9.76
C ASN A 406 29.29 -24.81 9.74
N LEU A 407 29.34 -24.07 10.85
CA LEU A 407 30.36 -23.05 11.09
C LEU A 407 30.41 -21.99 9.97
N GLY A 408 29.24 -21.58 9.47
CA GLY A 408 29.08 -20.63 8.37
C GLY A 408 29.27 -21.22 6.97
N LYS A 409 29.39 -22.54 6.83
CA LYS A 409 29.59 -23.22 5.55
C LYS A 409 28.32 -23.84 4.98
N ALA A 410 27.29 -24.01 5.79
CA ALA A 410 26.04 -24.59 5.35
C ALA A 410 25.30 -23.65 4.37
N ALA A 411 24.38 -24.22 3.59
CA ALA A 411 23.63 -23.49 2.57
C ALA A 411 22.76 -22.39 3.21
N LYS A 412 22.00 -22.75 4.25
CA LYS A 412 21.19 -21.86 5.07
C LYS A 412 22.00 -20.77 5.76
N GLU A 413 23.11 -21.11 6.43
CA GLU A 413 23.96 -20.11 7.09
C GLU A 413 24.50 -19.04 6.11
N LYS A 414 24.84 -19.43 4.88
CA LYS A 414 25.31 -18.47 3.85
C LYS A 414 24.20 -17.54 3.37
N TYR A 415 22.97 -18.07 3.30
CA TYR A 415 21.79 -17.28 2.97
C TYR A 415 21.48 -16.30 4.11
N ASP A 416 21.46 -16.77 5.35
CA ASP A 416 21.23 -15.97 6.55
C ASP A 416 22.33 -14.91 6.78
N ALA A 417 23.60 -15.23 6.46
CA ALA A 417 24.68 -14.25 6.46
C ALA A 417 24.48 -13.15 5.40
N THR A 418 23.87 -13.48 4.26
CA THR A 418 23.49 -12.49 3.25
C THR A 418 22.38 -11.59 3.77
N LYS A 419 21.37 -12.15 4.46
CA LYS A 419 20.34 -11.38 5.15
C LYS A 419 20.93 -10.44 6.19
N ALA A 420 21.81 -10.92 7.06
CA ALA A 420 22.47 -10.10 8.07
C ALA A 420 23.24 -8.91 7.45
N LYS A 421 23.91 -9.14 6.31
CA LYS A 421 24.54 -8.07 5.53
C LYS A 421 23.51 -7.07 5.01
N LEU A 422 22.38 -7.53 4.46
CA LEU A 422 21.32 -6.65 3.97
C LEU A 422 20.70 -5.79 5.08
N VAL A 423 20.48 -6.37 6.28
CA VAL A 423 20.06 -5.64 7.48
C VAL A 423 21.06 -4.54 7.82
N SER A 424 22.36 -4.84 7.83
CA SER A 424 23.40 -3.84 8.15
C SER A 424 23.49 -2.68 7.14
N LEU A 425 23.04 -2.91 5.90
CA LEU A 425 23.06 -1.91 4.84
C LEU A 425 21.81 -1.00 4.85
N GLY A 426 20.73 -1.40 5.51
CA GLY A 426 19.47 -0.63 5.56
C GLY A 426 18.78 -0.46 4.21
N ILE A 427 19.14 -1.24 3.19
CA ILE A 427 18.62 -1.09 1.82
C ILE A 427 17.33 -1.85 1.55
N CYS A 428 16.91 -2.75 2.45
CA CYS A 428 15.69 -3.54 2.33
C CYS A 428 14.55 -2.96 3.18
N THR A 429 13.30 -3.22 2.81
CA THR A 429 12.14 -3.03 3.70
C THR A 429 12.01 -4.16 4.72
N ALA A 430 11.16 -3.94 5.73
CA ALA A 430 10.84 -4.97 6.73
C ALA A 430 10.22 -6.20 6.06
N THR A 431 9.33 -6.02 5.08
CA THR A 431 8.69 -7.15 4.40
C THR A 431 9.62 -7.82 3.37
N GLN A 432 10.52 -7.12 2.67
CA GLN A 432 11.61 -7.80 1.93
C GLN A 432 12.48 -8.70 2.83
N LEU A 433 12.78 -8.27 4.05
CA LEU A 433 13.56 -9.06 5.02
C LEU A 433 12.75 -10.24 5.60
N ALA A 434 11.46 -10.08 5.83
CA ALA A 434 10.58 -11.17 6.26
C ALA A 434 10.35 -12.19 5.14
N ASN A 435 10.11 -11.71 3.91
CA ASN A 435 10.00 -12.53 2.70
C ASN A 435 11.27 -13.34 2.44
N MET A 436 12.44 -12.79 2.77
CA MET A 436 13.70 -13.52 2.67
C MET A 436 13.73 -14.76 3.58
N ASP A 437 13.15 -14.72 4.79
CA ASP A 437 13.03 -15.91 5.64
C ASP A 437 12.02 -16.91 5.05
N MET A 438 10.84 -16.42 4.63
CA MET A 438 9.81 -17.28 4.05
C MET A 438 10.31 -17.99 2.79
N LEU A 439 11.01 -17.27 1.91
CA LEU A 439 11.58 -17.83 0.70
C LEU A 439 12.63 -18.91 1.01
N ARG A 440 13.49 -18.69 2.02
CA ARG A 440 14.45 -19.72 2.45
C ARG A 440 13.73 -20.99 2.88
N ASP A 441 12.76 -20.87 3.77
CA ASP A 441 12.08 -22.00 4.39
C ASP A 441 11.22 -22.75 3.36
N ASP A 442 10.54 -22.02 2.47
CA ASP A 442 9.81 -22.61 1.34
C ASP A 442 10.73 -23.38 0.39
N LEU A 443 11.92 -22.85 0.10
CA LEU A 443 12.86 -23.50 -0.80
C LEU A 443 13.45 -24.77 -0.20
N LEU A 444 13.83 -24.75 1.08
CA LEU A 444 14.30 -25.97 1.76
C LEU A 444 13.21 -27.04 1.73
N ALA A 445 12.00 -26.71 2.19
CA ALA A 445 10.87 -27.65 2.18
C ALA A 445 10.52 -28.19 0.78
N TYR A 446 10.61 -27.36 -0.26
CA TYR A 446 10.39 -27.80 -1.64
C TYR A 446 11.50 -28.75 -2.12
N LEU A 447 12.75 -28.40 -1.82
CA LEU A 447 13.93 -29.13 -2.26
C LEU A 447 14.05 -30.49 -1.58
N ASP A 448 13.75 -30.58 -0.29
CA ASP A 448 13.85 -31.81 0.53
C ASP A 448 12.62 -32.72 0.33
N GLY A 449 11.51 -32.11 -0.09
CA GLY A 449 10.22 -32.76 -0.28
C GLY A 449 10.06 -33.51 -1.60
N THR A 450 8.91 -33.29 -2.26
CA THR A 450 8.52 -34.07 -3.45
C THR A 450 9.50 -33.94 -4.61
N ARG A 451 10.20 -32.80 -4.71
CA ARG A 451 11.21 -32.63 -5.74
C ARG A 451 12.38 -33.59 -5.55
N ASN A 452 12.88 -33.76 -4.33
CA ASN A 452 13.95 -34.70 -4.03
C ASN A 452 13.54 -36.14 -4.41
N ALA A 453 12.31 -36.51 -4.08
CA ALA A 453 11.74 -37.82 -4.44
C ALA A 453 11.61 -38.04 -5.95
N ASN A 454 11.29 -36.99 -6.71
CA ASN A 454 11.22 -37.05 -8.17
C ASN A 454 12.61 -37.21 -8.80
N LEU A 455 13.64 -36.63 -8.18
CA LEU A 455 15.03 -36.74 -8.63
C LEU A 455 15.65 -38.08 -8.26
N TYR A 456 15.56 -38.50 -7.01
CA TYR A 456 16.08 -39.77 -6.50
C TYR A 456 14.96 -40.79 -6.38
N CYS A 457 14.29 -41.04 -7.49
CA CYS A 457 13.10 -41.90 -7.50
C CYS A 457 13.45 -43.39 -7.47
N ALA A 458 14.70 -43.74 -7.83
CA ALA A 458 15.10 -45.11 -8.07
C ALA A 458 15.62 -45.79 -6.80
N GLY A 459 15.32 -47.08 -6.66
CA GLY A 459 15.71 -47.86 -5.49
C GLY A 459 14.57 -47.97 -4.47
N SER A 460 14.89 -48.51 -3.29
CA SER A 460 13.90 -48.79 -2.24
C SER A 460 14.39 -48.45 -0.83
N THR A 461 15.63 -47.97 -0.71
CA THR A 461 16.23 -47.59 0.56
C THR A 461 16.13 -46.09 0.66
N PRO A 462 15.49 -45.50 1.68
CA PRO A 462 15.43 -44.05 1.81
C PRO A 462 16.83 -43.39 1.88
N ILE A 463 16.97 -42.25 1.21
CA ILE A 463 18.21 -41.45 1.22
C ILE A 463 18.47 -40.84 2.59
N GLY A 464 17.47 -40.17 3.19
CA GLY A 464 17.52 -39.51 4.49
C GLY A 464 16.27 -39.78 5.34
N ASP A 465 16.18 -39.16 6.52
CA ASP A 465 15.04 -39.27 7.43
C ASP A 465 14.00 -38.13 7.27
N ASP A 466 14.44 -36.97 6.80
CA ASP A 466 13.63 -35.80 6.45
C ASP A 466 13.61 -35.53 4.93
N ASP A 467 14.64 -35.97 4.20
CA ASP A 467 14.69 -36.01 2.75
C ASP A 467 13.86 -37.14 2.14
N LEU A 468 12.94 -36.77 1.23
CA LEU A 468 12.21 -37.78 0.45
C LEU A 468 13.05 -38.30 -0.72
N GLY A 469 12.96 -39.60 -1.01
CA GLY A 469 13.66 -40.24 -2.12
C GLY A 469 14.43 -41.47 -1.70
N ASN A 470 15.09 -42.11 -2.66
CA ASN A 470 15.71 -43.41 -2.50
C ASN A 470 17.18 -43.42 -2.96
N VAL A 471 17.98 -44.24 -2.28
CA VAL A 471 19.39 -44.45 -2.60
C VAL A 471 19.45 -45.10 -3.99
N PRO A 472 20.20 -44.51 -4.93
CA PRO A 472 20.20 -44.98 -6.30
C PRO A 472 20.74 -46.41 -6.39
N PRO A 473 20.18 -47.31 -7.21
CA PRO A 473 20.57 -48.72 -7.21
C PRO A 473 21.89 -49.02 -7.94
N THR A 474 22.35 -48.10 -8.79
CA THR A 474 23.59 -48.26 -9.57
C THR A 474 24.35 -46.94 -9.71
N VAL A 475 25.65 -47.02 -10.01
CA VAL A 475 26.50 -45.84 -10.25
C VAL A 475 26.02 -45.01 -11.45
N ASP A 476 25.46 -45.68 -12.46
CA ASP A 476 24.93 -45.04 -13.66
C ASP A 476 23.66 -44.25 -13.36
N VAL A 477 22.76 -44.81 -12.53
CA VAL A 477 21.54 -44.14 -12.07
C VAL A 477 21.88 -42.95 -11.17
N LEU A 478 22.77 -43.13 -10.18
CA LEU A 478 23.28 -42.05 -9.34
C LEU A 478 23.84 -40.89 -10.18
N GLY A 479 24.64 -41.22 -11.21
CA GLY A 479 25.21 -40.25 -12.12
C GLY A 479 24.16 -39.51 -12.95
N CYS A 480 23.06 -40.18 -13.33
CA CYS A 480 21.94 -39.52 -13.99
C CYS A 480 21.18 -38.60 -13.04
N GLU A 481 20.71 -39.09 -11.89
CA GLU A 481 19.86 -38.32 -10.96
C GLU A 481 20.58 -37.05 -10.44
N CYS A 482 21.85 -37.18 -10.03
CA CYS A 482 22.70 -36.01 -9.71
C CYS A 482 22.88 -35.06 -10.91
N GLY A 483 22.95 -35.61 -12.12
CA GLY A 483 23.04 -34.83 -13.35
C GLY A 483 21.76 -34.07 -13.67
N ALA A 484 20.61 -34.69 -13.43
CA ALA A 484 19.28 -34.12 -13.59
C ALA A 484 19.07 -32.96 -12.60
N GLY A 485 19.32 -33.18 -11.30
CA GLY A 485 19.24 -32.14 -10.27
C GLY A 485 20.15 -30.95 -10.59
N LYS A 486 21.41 -31.21 -10.96
CA LYS A 486 22.33 -30.15 -11.40
C LYS A 486 21.84 -29.35 -12.61
N ASN A 487 21.14 -29.97 -13.56
CA ASN A 487 20.57 -29.27 -14.70
C ASN A 487 19.35 -28.44 -14.28
N ALA A 488 18.50 -29.00 -13.42
CA ALA A 488 17.32 -28.33 -12.87
C ALA A 488 17.69 -27.12 -11.98
N ALA A 489 18.67 -27.25 -11.08
CA ALA A 489 19.19 -26.12 -10.29
C ALA A 489 19.84 -25.01 -11.15
N LYS A 490 20.32 -25.34 -12.36
CA LYS A 490 20.79 -24.32 -13.32
C LYS A 490 19.63 -23.64 -14.05
N LEU A 491 18.57 -24.37 -14.36
CA LEU A 491 17.34 -23.83 -14.92
C LEU A 491 16.73 -22.82 -13.94
N TYR A 492 16.46 -23.23 -12.70
CA TYR A 492 15.92 -22.37 -11.65
C TYR A 492 16.73 -21.06 -11.47
N ALA A 493 18.06 -21.18 -11.37
CA ALA A 493 18.91 -20.01 -11.24
C ALA A 493 18.98 -19.12 -12.49
N ALA A 494 18.73 -19.69 -13.68
CA ALA A 494 18.67 -18.93 -14.92
C ALA A 494 17.33 -18.18 -15.04
N ALA A 495 16.21 -18.80 -14.67
CA ALA A 495 14.89 -18.16 -14.57
C ALA A 495 14.92 -16.98 -13.59
N LEU A 496 15.41 -17.19 -12.37
CA LEU A 496 15.65 -16.11 -11.40
C LEU A 496 16.54 -14.97 -11.95
N THR A 497 17.48 -15.27 -12.85
CA THR A 497 18.30 -14.24 -13.51
C THR A 497 17.50 -13.46 -14.57
N CYS A 498 16.52 -14.09 -15.22
CA CYS A 498 15.57 -13.46 -16.11
C CYS A 498 14.64 -12.53 -15.32
N HIS A 499 14.03 -12.97 -14.21
CA HIS A 499 13.20 -12.11 -13.34
C HIS A 499 13.98 -10.89 -12.84
N PHE A 500 15.21 -11.12 -12.35
CA PHE A 500 16.10 -10.05 -11.93
C PHE A 500 16.33 -9.03 -13.05
N LYS A 501 16.59 -9.47 -14.28
CA LYS A 501 16.80 -8.56 -15.43
C LYS A 501 15.53 -7.85 -15.85
N ASN A 502 14.37 -8.51 -15.71
CA ASN A 502 13.07 -7.93 -16.01
C ASN A 502 12.78 -6.78 -15.02
N ALA A 503 12.87 -7.05 -13.71
CA ALA A 503 12.77 -6.02 -12.67
C ALA A 503 13.75 -4.85 -12.89
N ASP A 504 15.02 -5.16 -13.22
CA ASP A 504 16.04 -4.16 -13.54
C ASP A 504 15.71 -3.34 -14.81
N GLY A 505 15.07 -3.97 -15.79
CA GLY A 505 14.69 -3.39 -17.07
C GLY A 505 13.50 -2.45 -16.93
N LEU A 506 12.47 -2.89 -16.19
CA LEU A 506 11.27 -2.13 -15.87
C LEU A 506 11.58 -0.94 -14.96
N PHE A 507 12.39 -1.15 -13.92
CA PHE A 507 12.84 -0.05 -13.05
C PHE A 507 13.58 1.04 -13.83
N LYS A 508 14.36 0.64 -14.85
CA LYS A 508 15.10 1.58 -15.73
C LYS A 508 14.28 2.05 -16.93
N GLN A 509 13.02 1.63 -17.05
CA GLN A 509 12.14 1.92 -18.18
C GLN A 509 12.81 1.65 -19.55
N LYS A 510 13.51 0.51 -19.67
CA LYS A 510 14.23 0.17 -20.91
C LYS A 510 13.28 0.02 -22.10
N VAL A 511 13.69 0.58 -23.25
CA VAL A 511 13.00 0.43 -24.53
C VAL A 511 13.98 -0.13 -25.57
N PRO A 512 13.69 -1.27 -26.23
CA PRO A 512 12.53 -2.14 -25.98
C PRO A 512 12.59 -2.78 -24.58
N ALA A 513 11.43 -3.18 -24.07
CA ALA A 513 11.31 -3.90 -22.81
C ALA A 513 12.15 -5.19 -22.84
N PHE A 514 12.57 -5.65 -21.67
CA PHE A 514 13.22 -6.94 -21.55
C PHE A 514 12.20 -8.05 -21.81
N ASP A 515 12.53 -8.97 -22.71
CA ASP A 515 11.72 -10.14 -23.02
C ASP A 515 12.16 -11.28 -22.08
N GLU A 516 11.53 -11.28 -20.92
CA GLU A 516 11.57 -12.28 -19.86
C GLU A 516 11.13 -13.66 -20.36
N GLU A 517 10.02 -13.74 -21.08
CA GLU A 517 9.46 -15.00 -21.57
C GLU A 517 10.44 -15.67 -22.55
N ALA A 518 11.03 -14.91 -23.47
CA ALA A 518 12.09 -15.44 -24.33
C ALA A 518 13.37 -15.79 -23.53
N CYS A 519 13.69 -15.06 -22.46
CA CYS A 519 14.83 -15.37 -21.61
C CYS A 519 14.67 -16.73 -20.92
N GLU A 520 13.45 -17.07 -20.53
CA GLU A 520 13.11 -18.25 -19.76
C GLU A 520 12.84 -19.44 -20.65
N GLU A 521 11.94 -19.30 -21.60
CA GLU A 521 11.53 -20.39 -22.47
C GLU A 521 12.50 -20.54 -23.65
N THR A 522 12.39 -19.61 -24.61
CA THR A 522 12.97 -19.77 -25.95
C THR A 522 13.61 -18.49 -26.46
N ALA A 523 14.94 -18.50 -26.62
CA ALA A 523 15.71 -17.41 -27.24
C ALA A 523 16.70 -17.95 -28.29
N GLY A 524 16.19 -18.76 -29.23
CA GLY A 524 17.00 -19.38 -30.27
C GLY A 524 18.04 -20.36 -29.71
N GLY A 525 17.63 -21.21 -28.76
CA GLY A 525 18.51 -22.17 -28.08
C GLY A 525 19.28 -21.57 -26.90
N LYS A 526 18.98 -20.31 -26.53
CA LYS A 526 19.66 -19.58 -25.45
C LYS A 526 18.74 -19.29 -24.26
N GLY A 527 17.46 -19.64 -24.32
CA GLY A 527 16.55 -19.58 -23.18
C GLY A 527 17.04 -20.45 -22.02
N ALA A 528 16.52 -20.23 -20.82
CA ALA A 528 16.84 -21.07 -19.67
C ALA A 528 16.37 -22.51 -19.91
N HIS A 529 15.13 -22.67 -20.38
CA HIS A 529 14.48 -23.92 -20.72
C HIS A 529 15.12 -24.60 -21.94
N ASP A 530 15.44 -23.86 -23.00
CA ASP A 530 16.24 -24.34 -24.14
C ASP A 530 17.53 -25.06 -23.68
N LYS A 531 18.28 -24.42 -22.78
CA LYS A 531 19.55 -24.96 -22.26
C LYS A 531 19.33 -26.18 -21.38
N TYR A 532 18.26 -26.17 -20.59
CA TYR A 532 17.86 -27.32 -19.78
C TYR A 532 17.50 -28.51 -20.67
N THR A 533 16.61 -28.32 -21.65
CA THR A 533 16.18 -29.33 -22.62
C THR A 533 17.38 -29.93 -23.35
N ALA A 534 18.32 -29.10 -23.82
CA ALA A 534 19.54 -29.59 -24.45
C ALA A 534 20.46 -30.37 -23.50
N ALA A 535 20.48 -30.05 -22.21
CA ALA A 535 21.25 -30.77 -21.20
C ALA A 535 20.58 -32.09 -20.78
N ALA A 536 19.25 -32.09 -20.64
CA ALA A 536 18.42 -33.27 -20.40
C ALA A 536 18.54 -34.27 -21.55
N GLY A 537 18.44 -33.81 -22.81
CA GLY A 537 18.63 -34.66 -23.99
C GLY A 537 19.99 -35.36 -24.02
N LYS A 538 21.07 -34.69 -23.57
CA LYS A 538 22.40 -35.31 -23.42
C LYS A 538 22.47 -36.35 -22.31
N LEU A 539 21.62 -36.21 -21.28
CA LEU A 539 21.55 -37.14 -20.17
C LEU A 539 20.76 -38.38 -20.57
N ILE A 540 19.57 -38.19 -21.16
CA ILE A 540 18.70 -39.22 -21.74
C ILE A 540 19.47 -40.06 -22.77
N ALA A 541 20.22 -39.40 -23.67
CA ALA A 541 20.98 -40.10 -24.72
C ALA A 541 22.06 -41.06 -24.19
N LYS A 542 22.44 -41.00 -22.91
CA LYS A 542 23.34 -41.98 -22.30
C LYS A 542 22.65 -43.31 -21.99
N GLY A 543 21.32 -43.33 -21.88
CA GLY A 543 20.55 -44.53 -21.54
C GLY A 543 20.80 -45.06 -20.12
N THR A 544 21.30 -44.22 -19.22
CA THR A 544 21.67 -44.57 -17.83
C THR A 544 20.64 -44.12 -16.80
N CYS A 545 19.61 -43.40 -17.22
CA CYS A 545 18.62 -42.81 -16.34
C CYS A 545 17.52 -43.81 -15.93
N PRO A 546 16.97 -43.68 -14.72
CA PRO A 546 15.83 -44.48 -14.28
C PRO A 546 14.55 -44.07 -15.01
N LEU A 547 13.50 -44.90 -14.97
CA LEU A 547 12.20 -44.69 -15.64
C LEU A 547 11.46 -43.37 -15.28
N CYS A 548 11.91 -42.65 -14.25
CA CYS A 548 11.33 -41.37 -13.87
C CYS A 548 12.14 -40.17 -14.40
N LEU A 549 13.25 -40.42 -15.10
CA LEU A 549 14.12 -39.43 -15.74
C LEU A 549 14.69 -39.93 -17.09
N ASP A 550 14.13 -40.98 -17.68
CA ASP A 550 14.61 -41.57 -18.93
C ASP A 550 13.98 -40.92 -20.17
N SER A 551 12.98 -40.07 -19.98
CA SER A 551 12.24 -39.44 -21.07
C SER A 551 12.31 -37.91 -21.01
N ALA A 552 12.11 -37.30 -22.18
CA ALA A 552 11.98 -35.84 -22.27
C ALA A 552 10.77 -35.35 -21.46
N ALA A 553 9.69 -36.14 -21.38
CA ALA A 553 8.47 -35.76 -20.66
C ALA A 553 8.68 -35.69 -19.15
N GLU A 554 9.47 -36.59 -18.58
CA GLU A 554 9.82 -36.53 -17.15
C GLU A 554 10.70 -35.32 -16.81
N HIS A 555 11.69 -35.08 -17.66
CA HIS A 555 12.54 -33.90 -17.53
C HIS A 555 11.76 -32.60 -17.69
N GLU A 556 10.78 -32.57 -18.61
CA GLU A 556 9.85 -31.44 -18.77
C GLU A 556 9.03 -31.21 -17.49
N ALA A 557 8.45 -32.26 -16.90
CA ALA A 557 7.66 -32.14 -15.68
C ALA A 557 8.49 -31.56 -14.51
N LEU A 558 9.76 -31.97 -14.39
CA LEU A 558 10.68 -31.39 -13.40
C LEU A 558 10.99 -29.91 -13.71
N ALA A 559 11.20 -29.57 -14.99
CA ALA A 559 11.44 -28.19 -15.40
C ALA A 559 10.24 -27.29 -15.09
N THR A 560 9.03 -27.71 -15.45
CA THR A 560 7.78 -27.00 -15.16
C THR A 560 7.59 -26.79 -13.66
N ALA A 561 7.90 -27.79 -12.83
CA ALA A 561 7.79 -27.66 -11.38
C ALA A 561 8.78 -26.61 -10.82
N ASP A 562 10.04 -26.65 -11.26
CA ASP A 562 11.07 -25.71 -10.81
C ASP A 562 10.81 -24.28 -11.31
N LEU A 563 10.34 -24.12 -12.55
CA LEU A 563 9.95 -22.82 -13.10
C LEU A 563 8.73 -22.25 -12.36
N GLY A 564 7.69 -23.06 -12.12
CA GLY A 564 6.52 -22.63 -11.35
C GLY A 564 6.86 -22.18 -9.93
N VAL A 565 7.87 -22.78 -9.29
CA VAL A 565 8.38 -22.28 -7.99
C VAL A 565 9.12 -20.95 -8.14
N ALA A 566 9.88 -20.75 -9.21
CA ALA A 566 10.55 -19.47 -9.47
C ALA A 566 9.53 -18.34 -9.69
N GLU A 567 8.53 -18.56 -10.55
CA GLU A 567 7.48 -17.61 -10.94
C GLU A 567 6.60 -17.23 -9.74
N SER A 568 6.11 -18.25 -9.01
CA SER A 568 5.17 -18.06 -7.89
C SER A 568 5.78 -17.41 -6.64
N LYS A 569 7.11 -17.28 -6.60
CA LYS A 569 7.85 -16.70 -5.47
C LYS A 569 8.58 -15.40 -5.83
N ASN A 570 8.37 -14.88 -7.04
CA ASN A 570 8.98 -13.63 -7.48
C ASN A 570 8.51 -12.40 -6.66
N ASP A 571 7.33 -12.51 -6.03
CA ASP A 571 6.81 -11.56 -5.03
C ASP A 571 7.68 -11.43 -3.76
N LYS A 572 8.50 -12.44 -3.43
CA LYS A 572 9.34 -12.42 -2.22
C LYS A 572 10.48 -11.41 -2.30
N PRO A 573 11.35 -11.44 -3.33
CA PRO A 573 12.38 -10.41 -3.53
C PRO A 573 11.80 -9.06 -3.97
N TYR A 574 10.69 -9.06 -4.70
CA TYR A 574 10.07 -7.89 -5.32
C TYR A 574 8.60 -7.71 -4.86
N PRO A 575 8.36 -7.47 -3.56
CA PRO A 575 7.00 -7.32 -3.05
C PRO A 575 6.34 -6.04 -3.58
N CYS A 576 5.03 -6.09 -3.75
CA CYS A 576 4.20 -4.94 -4.09
C CYS A 576 3.97 -4.11 -2.84
N GLU A 577 4.97 -3.26 -2.52
CA GLU A 577 4.99 -2.35 -1.37
C GLU A 577 4.90 -0.90 -1.80
#